data_AF-A0A3D5G8Q9-F1
#
_entry.id   AF-A0A3D5G8Q9-F1
#
_cell.length_a   1.000
_cell.length_b   1.000
_cell.length_c   1.000
_cell.angle_alpha   90.00
_cell.angle_beta   90.00
_cell.angle_gamma   90.00
#
_symmetry.space_group_name_H-M   'P 1'
#
loop_
_entity.id
_entity.type
_entity.pdbx_description
1 polymer ?
#
loop_
_entity_poly.entity_id
_entity_poly.type
_entity_poly.pdbx_seq_one_letter_code
_entity_poly.pdbx_strand_id
1 'polypeptide(L)'
;MSNSGRIRNAVSLGYIQGHQTPLAARSITTKDKRSVNLMTNIVPQQIKNNSPLWEKFENYGQDFALNGKEVYVINGIDEIKGSFNAGGKAIQIPANLWKVMVVLDKPGADPSTTPAYAVGFYYPNQDPGNIATKWRNKDWSKIEDRTQRPIWSLEEIENQIGYNLFPLLPQEIKQEIKDVKYIFPSRKSIGKTWDSLPWKSNPPPLPEDPTDPDDESESLEGE
;
A
#
# COMPACT_ATOMS: atom_id res chain seq x y z
N MET A 1 31.99 -7.16 34.91
CA MET A 1 32.43 -6.66 33.58
C MET A 1 31.22 -6.02 32.92
N SER A 2 31.31 -4.71 32.67
CA SER A 2 30.22 -3.84 32.22
C SER A 2 29.86 -4.14 30.76
N ASN A 3 28.63 -4.60 30.52
CA ASN A 3 28.10 -4.78 29.17
C ASN A 3 27.61 -3.40 28.69
N SER A 4 28.49 -2.65 28.04
CA SER A 4 28.19 -1.37 27.41
C SER A 4 26.99 -1.53 26.47
N GLY A 5 25.87 -0.91 26.83
CA GLY A 5 24.64 -0.90 26.06
C GLY A 5 24.85 -0.21 24.71
N ARG A 6 25.30 -0.98 23.71
CA ARG A 6 25.30 -0.52 22.32
C ARG A 6 23.87 -0.17 21.92
N ILE A 7 23.62 1.11 21.72
CA ILE A 7 22.43 1.64 21.06
C ILE A 7 22.41 1.00 19.65
N ARG A 8 21.54 0.02 19.44
CA ARG A 8 21.32 -0.55 18.11
C ARG A 8 20.26 0.31 17.42
N ASN A 9 20.69 1.11 16.46
CA ASN A 9 19.76 1.86 15.61
C ASN A 9 19.12 0.94 14.56
N ALA A 10 17.95 1.31 14.04
CA ALA A 10 17.18 0.49 13.08
C ALA A 10 18.04 -0.02 11.90
N VAL A 11 18.87 0.87 11.35
CA VAL A 11 19.73 0.60 10.19
C VAL A 11 20.74 -0.51 10.48
N SER A 12 21.36 -0.52 11.67
CA SER A 12 22.29 -1.59 12.09
C SER A 12 21.62 -2.96 12.23
N LEU A 13 20.29 -3.00 12.33
CA LEU A 13 19.49 -4.22 12.39
C LEU A 13 18.87 -4.61 11.04
N GLY A 14 19.19 -3.87 9.98
CA GLY A 14 18.65 -4.08 8.63
C GLY A 14 17.29 -3.41 8.37
N TYR A 15 16.78 -2.63 9.33
CA TYR A 15 15.50 -1.94 9.21
C TYR A 15 15.68 -0.45 8.86
N ILE A 16 14.74 0.08 8.08
CA ILE A 16 14.63 1.50 7.76
C ILE A 16 13.29 2.06 8.22
N GLN A 17 13.18 3.38 8.20
CA GLN A 17 11.93 4.11 8.37
C GLN A 17 11.06 3.88 7.12
N GLY A 18 10.18 2.89 7.18
CA GLY A 18 9.28 2.56 6.08
C GLY A 18 7.94 3.26 6.23
N HIS A 19 7.53 3.99 5.19
CA HIS A 19 6.27 4.72 5.16
C HIS A 19 5.08 3.77 4.99
N GLN A 20 4.01 4.04 5.74
CA GLN A 20 2.71 3.38 5.55
C GLN A 20 1.93 4.04 4.41
N THR A 21 1.87 5.37 4.39
CA THR A 21 1.44 6.20 3.27
C THR A 21 2.68 6.76 2.55
N PRO A 22 2.93 6.39 1.28
CA PRO A 22 4.14 6.80 0.58
C PRO A 22 4.09 8.27 0.16
N LEU A 23 5.27 8.91 0.11
CA LEU A 23 5.43 10.30 -0.31
C LEU A 23 4.81 10.59 -1.68
N ALA A 24 5.01 9.67 -2.63
CA ALA A 24 4.49 9.80 -4.00
C ALA A 24 2.95 9.81 -4.09
N ALA A 25 2.23 9.38 -3.04
CA ALA A 25 0.77 9.46 -2.99
C ALA A 25 0.26 10.81 -2.42
N ARG A 26 1.15 11.64 -1.85
CA ARG A 26 0.84 12.92 -1.18
C ARG A 26 1.91 13.96 -1.52
N SER A 27 2.07 14.22 -2.82
CA SER A 27 3.15 15.05 -3.36
C SER A 27 2.69 16.38 -3.98
N ILE A 28 1.42 16.75 -3.82
CA ILE A 28 0.84 17.97 -4.41
C ILE A 28 1.43 19.20 -3.71
N THR A 29 1.18 19.34 -2.41
CA THR A 29 1.68 20.50 -1.63
C THR A 29 2.88 20.14 -0.75
N THR A 30 3.62 21.15 -0.30
CA THR A 30 4.66 20.98 0.73
C THR A 30 4.07 20.47 2.05
N LYS A 31 2.84 20.91 2.39
CA LYS A 31 2.09 20.48 3.57
C LYS A 31 1.78 18.98 3.52
N ASP A 32 1.32 18.48 2.37
CA ASP A 32 1.07 17.06 2.13
C ASP A 32 2.35 16.23 2.32
N LYS A 33 3.45 16.67 1.72
CA LYS A 33 4.76 16.00 1.84
C LYS A 33 5.25 15.96 3.29
N ARG A 34 5.03 17.03 4.06
CA ARG A 34 5.40 17.06 5.49
C ARG A 34 4.54 16.09 6.30
N SER A 35 3.24 15.99 6.00
CA SER A 35 2.30 15.14 6.75
C SER A 35 2.70 13.65 6.74
N VAL A 36 3.16 13.14 5.59
CA VAL A 36 3.56 11.72 5.45
C VAL A 36 4.94 11.42 6.05
N ASN A 37 5.74 12.43 6.39
CA ASN A 37 7.04 12.25 7.07
C ASN A 37 6.92 12.24 8.60
N LEU A 38 5.71 12.34 9.16
CA LEU A 38 5.49 12.19 10.59
C LEU A 38 5.77 10.75 11.04
N MET A 39 6.39 10.59 12.21
CA MET A 39 6.72 9.25 12.76
C MET A 39 5.50 8.36 13.02
N THR A 40 4.30 8.93 13.10
CA THR A 40 3.02 8.19 13.16
C THR A 40 2.69 7.43 11.87
N ASN A 41 3.35 7.76 10.76
CA ASN A 41 3.24 7.09 9.46
C ASN A 41 4.44 6.14 9.19
N ILE A 42 5.36 5.99 10.14
CA ILE A 42 6.62 5.26 9.96
C ILE A 42 6.65 4.01 10.83
N VAL A 43 7.00 2.87 10.22
CA VAL A 43 7.24 1.61 10.93
C VAL A 43 8.62 1.04 10.56
N PRO A 44 9.29 0.28 11.45
CA PRO A 44 10.53 -0.41 11.08
C PRO A 44 10.26 -1.46 9.99
N GLN A 45 10.73 -1.20 8.77
CA GLN A 45 10.59 -2.11 7.65
C GLN A 45 11.95 -2.66 7.24
N GLN A 46 12.01 -3.96 6.95
CA GLN A 46 13.24 -4.58 6.47
C GLN A 46 13.60 -3.98 5.11
N ILE A 47 14.86 -3.53 4.95
CA ILE A 47 15.33 -2.80 3.76
C ILE A 47 14.93 -3.48 2.45
N LYS A 48 15.16 -4.80 2.37
CA LYS A 48 14.89 -5.61 1.17
C LYS A 48 13.39 -5.90 0.93
N ASN A 49 12.54 -5.70 1.94
CA ASN A 49 11.09 -5.76 1.77
C ASN A 49 10.55 -4.41 1.30
N ASN A 50 10.98 -3.33 1.95
CA ASN A 50 10.60 -1.95 1.60
C ASN A 50 10.89 -1.67 0.12
N SER A 51 12.10 -2.01 -0.34
CA SER A 51 12.42 -2.06 -1.77
C SER A 51 12.98 -3.44 -2.13
N PRO A 52 12.34 -4.19 -3.07
CA PRO A 52 11.41 -3.67 -4.06
C PRO A 52 9.94 -4.07 -3.84
N LEU A 53 9.60 -4.90 -2.85
CA LEU A 53 8.30 -5.58 -2.82
C LEU A 53 7.15 -4.65 -2.39
N TRP A 54 7.31 -3.99 -1.24
CA TRP A 54 6.34 -3.01 -0.73
C TRP A 54 6.17 -1.85 -1.71
N GLU A 55 7.28 -1.25 -2.15
CA GLU A 55 7.31 -0.19 -3.16
C GLU A 55 6.59 -0.61 -4.47
N LYS A 56 6.76 -1.85 -4.94
CA LYS A 56 6.07 -2.33 -6.15
C LYS A 56 4.55 -2.38 -5.99
N PHE A 57 4.04 -2.69 -4.81
CA PHE A 57 2.60 -2.66 -4.52
C PHE A 57 2.08 -1.23 -4.41
N GLU A 58 2.84 -0.33 -3.81
CA GLU A 58 2.51 1.09 -3.75
C GLU A 58 2.45 1.72 -5.14
N ASN A 59 3.46 1.45 -5.98
CA ASN A 59 3.50 1.90 -7.36
C ASN A 59 2.36 1.28 -8.20
N TYR A 60 1.89 0.08 -7.84
CA TYR A 60 0.73 -0.53 -8.49
C TYR A 60 -0.57 0.22 -8.18
N GLY A 61 -0.77 0.63 -6.93
CA GLY A 61 -1.88 1.52 -6.55
C GLY A 61 -1.82 2.87 -7.25
N GLN A 62 -0.62 3.46 -7.35
CA GLN A 62 -0.42 4.72 -8.09
C GLN A 62 -0.69 4.56 -9.58
N ASP A 63 -0.26 3.45 -10.19
CA ASP A 63 -0.55 3.17 -11.61
C ASP A 63 -2.08 3.21 -11.85
N PHE A 64 -2.93 2.74 -10.93
CA PHE A 64 -4.39 2.88 -11.09
C PHE A 64 -4.87 4.33 -11.05
N ALA A 65 -4.44 5.11 -10.06
CA ALA A 65 -4.83 6.50 -9.93
C ALA A 65 -4.41 7.33 -11.16
N LEU A 66 -3.17 7.13 -11.64
CA LEU A 66 -2.66 7.78 -12.85
C LEU A 66 -3.42 7.40 -14.13
N ASN A 67 -4.12 6.26 -14.13
CA ASN A 67 -5.00 5.82 -15.22
C ASN A 67 -6.47 6.24 -15.02
N GLY A 68 -6.74 7.25 -14.18
CA GLY A 68 -8.06 7.85 -14.00
C GLY A 68 -9.01 7.07 -13.09
N LYS A 69 -8.47 6.18 -12.25
CA LYS A 69 -9.24 5.43 -11.24
C LYS A 69 -9.18 6.12 -9.88
N GLU A 70 -10.06 5.71 -8.99
CA GLU A 70 -10.00 6.11 -7.58
C GLU A 70 -9.63 4.91 -6.71
N VAL A 71 -8.69 5.11 -5.77
CA VAL A 71 -8.11 4.02 -4.98
C VAL A 71 -8.22 4.34 -3.50
N TYR A 72 -8.95 3.51 -2.77
CA TYR A 72 -9.03 3.56 -1.32
C TYR A 72 -8.05 2.55 -0.74
N VAL A 73 -7.13 3.02 0.11
CA VAL A 73 -6.07 2.19 0.67
C VAL A 73 -6.18 2.15 2.19
N ILE A 74 -6.19 0.94 2.75
CA ILE A 74 -6.01 0.71 4.19
C ILE A 74 -4.76 -0.14 4.36
N ASN A 75 -3.91 0.16 5.33
CA ASN A 75 -2.69 -0.60 5.58
C ASN A 75 -2.38 -0.67 7.07
N GLY A 76 -1.40 -1.50 7.41
CA GLY A 76 -0.88 -1.56 8.75
C GLY A 76 0.17 -2.63 8.94
N ILE A 77 0.39 -2.91 10.21
CA ILE A 77 1.29 -3.95 10.71
C ILE A 77 0.45 -5.10 11.28
N ASP A 78 1.03 -6.28 11.33
CA ASP A 78 0.46 -7.41 12.05
C ASP A 78 1.57 -8.18 12.79
N GLU A 79 1.26 -8.54 14.04
CA GLU A 79 2.16 -9.13 15.03
C GLU A 79 3.47 -8.35 15.28
N ILE A 80 4.15 -8.65 16.40
CA ILE A 80 5.45 -8.06 16.76
C ILE A 80 6.48 -9.17 16.90
N LYS A 81 7.58 -9.11 16.13
CA LYS A 81 8.66 -10.13 16.17
C LYS A 81 9.88 -9.71 16.99
N GLY A 82 9.88 -8.50 17.54
CA GLY A 82 10.99 -7.99 18.33
C GLY A 82 10.91 -6.50 18.58
N SER A 83 11.99 -5.94 19.13
CA SER A 83 12.13 -4.51 19.35
C SER A 83 13.59 -4.09 19.35
N PHE A 84 13.83 -2.79 19.23
CA PHE A 84 15.14 -2.18 19.44
C PHE A 84 15.00 -0.88 20.23
N ASN A 85 16.10 -0.44 20.85
CA ASN A 85 16.10 0.83 21.59
C ASN A 85 16.56 1.96 20.67
N ALA A 86 15.75 3.01 20.56
CA ALA A 86 16.11 4.27 19.92
C ALA A 86 15.82 5.43 20.87
N GLY A 87 16.86 6.15 21.28
CA GLY A 87 16.72 7.31 22.18
C GLY A 87 16.08 6.97 23.52
N GLY A 88 16.38 5.79 24.08
CA GLY A 88 15.81 5.34 25.35
C GLY A 88 14.40 4.74 25.23
N LYS A 89 13.79 4.74 24.04
CA LYS A 89 12.46 4.16 23.81
C LYS A 89 12.57 2.81 23.10
N ALA A 90 11.76 1.85 23.53
CA ALA A 90 11.61 0.58 22.84
C ALA A 90 10.71 0.78 21.61
N ILE A 91 11.26 0.56 20.42
CA ILE A 91 10.55 0.59 19.14
C ILE A 91 10.28 -0.84 18.72
N GLN A 92 9.00 -1.20 18.57
CA GLN A 92 8.58 -2.54 18.17
C GLN A 92 8.81 -2.77 16.67
N ILE A 93 9.21 -3.99 16.32
CA ILE A 93 9.43 -4.42 14.94
C ILE A 93 8.23 -5.29 14.52
N PRO A 94 7.44 -4.87 13.51
CA PRO A 94 6.37 -5.67 12.94
C PRO A 94 6.86 -7.03 12.45
N ALA A 95 6.11 -8.09 12.71
CA ALA A 95 6.39 -9.39 12.11
C ALA A 95 5.95 -9.41 10.64
N ASN A 96 4.80 -8.81 10.34
CA ASN A 96 4.20 -8.73 9.02
C ASN A 96 3.76 -7.30 8.69
N LEU A 97 3.65 -7.02 7.39
CA LEU A 97 3.12 -5.77 6.84
C LEU A 97 1.97 -6.13 5.91
N TRP A 98 0.90 -5.34 5.95
CA TRP A 98 -0.25 -5.54 5.09
C TRP A 98 -0.80 -4.24 4.51
N LYS A 99 -1.43 -4.34 3.35
CA LYS A 99 -2.07 -3.22 2.65
C LYS A 99 -3.17 -3.77 1.76
N VAL A 100 -4.34 -3.16 1.78
CA VAL A 100 -5.47 -3.50 0.92
C VAL A 100 -5.88 -2.27 0.14
N MET A 101 -6.10 -2.46 -1.16
CA MET A 101 -6.59 -1.42 -2.05
C MET A 101 -7.95 -1.85 -2.59
N VAL A 102 -8.96 -1.01 -2.40
CA VAL A 102 -10.22 -1.07 -3.15
C VAL A 102 -10.13 -0.04 -4.26
N VAL A 103 -10.39 -0.46 -5.49
CA VAL A 103 -10.25 0.39 -6.67
C VAL A 103 -11.62 0.55 -7.32
N LEU A 104 -12.01 1.81 -7.50
CA LEU A 104 -13.18 2.21 -8.25
C LEU A 104 -12.79 2.65 -9.66
N ASP A 105 -13.70 2.51 -10.60
CA ASP A 105 -13.40 2.74 -12.01
C ASP A 105 -13.04 4.17 -12.37
N LYS A 106 -13.54 5.12 -11.60
CA LYS A 106 -13.39 6.56 -11.78
C LYS A 106 -13.58 7.26 -10.43
N PRO A 107 -13.09 8.49 -10.27
CA PRO A 107 -13.39 9.33 -9.11
C PRO A 107 -14.89 9.48 -8.86
N GLY A 108 -15.29 9.35 -7.60
CA GLY A 108 -16.69 9.52 -7.17
C GLY A 108 -17.67 8.47 -7.73
N ALA A 109 -17.18 7.34 -8.26
CA ALA A 109 -18.05 6.25 -8.66
C ALA A 109 -18.81 5.68 -7.46
N ASP A 110 -20.09 5.35 -7.65
CA ASP A 110 -20.85 4.60 -6.67
C ASP A 110 -20.56 3.10 -6.84
N PRO A 111 -19.95 2.42 -5.84
CA PRO A 111 -19.62 1.00 -5.94
C PRO A 111 -20.85 0.09 -6.07
N SER A 112 -22.06 0.57 -5.75
CA SER A 112 -23.30 -0.20 -5.94
C SER A 112 -23.74 -0.30 -7.41
N THR A 113 -23.26 0.60 -8.27
CA THR A 113 -23.62 0.67 -9.69
C THR A 113 -22.42 0.56 -10.62
N THR A 114 -21.21 0.71 -10.07
CA THR A 114 -19.94 0.68 -10.78
C THR A 114 -19.05 -0.38 -10.14
N PRO A 115 -18.34 -1.19 -10.92
CA PRO A 115 -17.49 -2.24 -10.36
C PRO A 115 -16.42 -1.69 -9.44
N ALA A 116 -16.24 -2.38 -8.34
CA ALA A 116 -15.09 -2.29 -7.48
C ALA A 116 -14.30 -3.60 -7.55
N TYR A 117 -13.01 -3.56 -7.22
CA TYR A 117 -12.25 -4.76 -6.90
C TYR A 117 -11.29 -4.48 -5.76
N ALA A 118 -10.94 -5.53 -5.02
CA ALA A 118 -9.98 -5.47 -3.94
C ALA A 118 -8.70 -6.23 -4.32
N VAL A 119 -7.56 -5.70 -3.93
CA VAL A 119 -6.28 -6.40 -3.98
C VAL A 119 -5.53 -6.18 -2.68
N GLY A 120 -5.06 -7.28 -2.09
CA GLY A 120 -4.36 -7.30 -0.82
C GLY A 120 -2.90 -7.66 -0.96
N PHE A 121 -2.09 -7.06 -0.09
CA PHE A 121 -0.71 -7.44 0.20
C PHE A 121 -0.63 -7.85 1.66
N TYR A 122 -0.02 -8.99 1.93
CA TYR A 122 0.35 -9.43 3.27
C TYR A 122 1.66 -10.20 3.17
N TYR A 123 2.70 -9.74 3.86
CA TYR A 123 4.01 -10.38 3.77
C TYR A 123 4.83 -10.24 5.06
N PRO A 124 5.60 -11.28 5.44
CA PRO A 124 6.55 -11.17 6.54
C PRO A 124 7.55 -10.04 6.30
N ASN A 125 7.85 -9.27 7.34
CA ASN A 125 8.74 -8.12 7.32
C ASN A 125 10.22 -8.55 7.22
N GLN A 126 10.59 -9.27 6.16
CA GLN A 126 11.87 -9.95 5.98
C GLN A 126 12.37 -9.80 4.55
N ASP A 127 13.58 -10.30 4.27
CA ASP A 127 14.10 -10.36 2.90
C ASP A 127 13.21 -11.26 2.01
N PRO A 128 12.58 -10.71 0.94
CA PRO A 128 11.75 -11.51 0.04
C PRO A 128 12.54 -12.36 -0.96
N GLY A 129 13.86 -12.22 -1.04
CA GLY A 129 14.69 -12.96 -1.98
C GLY A 129 14.18 -12.84 -3.43
N ASN A 130 14.03 -13.98 -4.10
CA ASN A 130 13.59 -14.03 -5.52
C ASN A 130 12.09 -13.79 -5.73
N ILE A 131 11.28 -13.65 -4.67
CA ILE A 131 9.85 -13.32 -4.82
C ILE A 131 9.70 -11.93 -5.42
N ALA A 132 10.53 -10.99 -4.97
CA ALA A 132 10.59 -9.62 -5.45
C ALA A 132 10.75 -9.50 -6.98
N THR A 133 11.51 -10.39 -7.62
CA THR A 133 11.78 -10.33 -9.06
C THR A 133 10.62 -10.88 -9.91
N LYS A 134 9.71 -11.66 -9.32
CA LYS A 134 8.60 -12.34 -10.03
C LYS A 134 7.23 -11.67 -9.83
N TRP A 135 7.17 -10.55 -9.11
CA TRP A 135 5.96 -9.84 -8.70
C TRP A 135 4.84 -9.70 -9.76
N ARG A 136 5.13 -9.13 -10.96
CA ARG A 136 4.09 -8.78 -11.96
C ARG A 136 3.76 -9.88 -12.99
N ASN A 137 4.46 -11.01 -13.00
CA ASN A 137 4.32 -12.05 -14.03
C ASN A 137 4.03 -13.43 -13.41
N LYS A 138 3.30 -13.45 -12.30
CA LYS A 138 2.98 -14.67 -11.57
C LYS A 138 1.50 -14.66 -11.23
N ASP A 139 0.86 -15.79 -11.48
CA ASP A 139 -0.47 -16.07 -10.99
C ASP A 139 -0.35 -16.46 -9.50
N TRP A 140 -0.56 -15.49 -8.61
CA TRP A 140 -0.38 -15.70 -7.18
C TRP A 140 -1.47 -16.59 -6.59
N SER A 141 -2.60 -16.74 -7.27
CA SER A 141 -3.70 -17.62 -6.85
C SER A 141 -3.27 -19.08 -6.75
N LYS A 142 -2.26 -19.49 -7.54
CA LYS A 142 -1.76 -20.86 -7.61
C LYS A 142 -0.70 -21.20 -6.56
N ILE A 143 -0.35 -20.25 -5.68
CA ILE A 143 0.70 -20.46 -4.69
C ILE A 143 0.03 -20.64 -3.33
N GLU A 144 -0.01 -21.87 -2.85
CA GLU A 144 -0.58 -22.14 -1.52
C GLU A 144 0.36 -21.69 -0.40
N ASP A 145 1.67 -21.85 -0.59
CA ASP A 145 2.66 -21.40 0.39
C ASP A 145 2.66 -19.88 0.56
N ARG A 146 2.09 -19.44 1.68
CA ARG A 146 1.95 -18.04 2.07
C ARG A 146 3.29 -17.33 2.29
N THR A 147 4.36 -18.07 2.62
CA THR A 147 5.71 -17.49 2.73
C THR A 147 6.28 -17.11 1.35
N GLN A 148 5.75 -17.71 0.29
CA GLN A 148 6.12 -17.47 -1.11
C GLN A 148 5.07 -16.65 -1.86
N ARG A 149 4.03 -16.15 -1.19
CA ARG A 149 2.89 -15.43 -1.79
C ARG A 149 2.56 -14.14 -1.01
N PRO A 150 3.02 -12.97 -1.48
CA PRO A 150 2.72 -11.68 -0.86
C PRO A 150 1.34 -11.12 -1.20
N ILE A 151 0.63 -11.71 -2.18
CA ILE A 151 -0.66 -11.21 -2.65
C ILE A 151 -1.78 -12.06 -2.11
N TRP A 152 -2.71 -11.40 -1.42
CA TRP A 152 -3.80 -12.02 -0.68
C TRP A 152 -5.11 -11.37 -1.09
N SER A 153 -6.21 -12.10 -0.97
CA SER A 153 -7.55 -11.54 -1.13
C SER A 153 -7.91 -10.65 0.08
N LEU A 154 -8.97 -9.85 -0.06
CA LEU A 154 -9.49 -9.06 1.06
C LEU A 154 -9.92 -9.98 2.21
N GLU A 155 -10.63 -11.07 1.89
CA GLU A 155 -11.08 -12.03 2.90
C GLU A 155 -9.92 -12.70 3.65
N GLU A 156 -8.87 -13.11 2.94
CA GLU A 156 -7.70 -13.73 3.58
C GLU A 156 -7.02 -12.77 4.56
N ILE A 157 -6.95 -11.48 4.22
CA ILE A 157 -6.38 -10.46 5.11
C ILE A 157 -7.31 -10.18 6.29
N GLU A 158 -8.61 -9.99 6.07
CA GLU A 158 -9.59 -9.78 7.16
C GLU A 158 -9.54 -10.93 8.17
N ASN A 159 -9.47 -12.18 7.68
CA ASN A 159 -9.35 -13.37 8.52
C ASN A 159 -8.02 -13.42 9.27
N GLN A 160 -6.92 -12.97 8.66
CA GLN A 160 -5.60 -12.96 9.28
C GLN A 160 -5.47 -11.91 10.39
N ILE A 161 -5.95 -10.69 10.14
CA ILE A 161 -5.75 -9.55 11.07
C ILE A 161 -6.93 -9.33 12.03
N GLY A 162 -8.06 -10.01 11.80
CA GLY A 162 -9.25 -9.92 12.65
C GLY A 162 -10.06 -8.63 12.50
N TYR A 163 -9.88 -7.87 11.42
CA TYR A 163 -10.61 -6.63 11.15
C TYR A 163 -11.63 -6.77 10.02
N ASN A 164 -12.74 -6.03 10.13
CA ASN A 164 -13.72 -5.83 9.08
C ASN A 164 -13.36 -4.57 8.27
N LEU A 165 -12.57 -4.72 7.21
CA LEU A 165 -12.06 -3.61 6.40
C LEU A 165 -13.13 -3.08 5.44
N PHE A 166 -13.13 -1.78 5.13
CA PHE A 166 -14.15 -1.15 4.26
C PHE A 166 -15.61 -1.49 4.66
N PRO A 167 -16.00 -1.32 5.94
CA PRO A 167 -17.31 -1.72 6.43
C PRO A 167 -18.48 -0.89 5.85
N LEU A 168 -18.16 0.22 5.16
CA LEU A 168 -19.14 1.10 4.52
C LEU A 168 -19.43 0.71 3.06
N LEU A 169 -18.73 -0.27 2.49
CA LEU A 169 -19.12 -0.82 1.20
C LEU A 169 -20.46 -1.55 1.32
N PRO A 170 -21.36 -1.43 0.32
CA PRO A 170 -22.55 -2.27 0.25
C PRO A 170 -22.17 -3.74 0.38
N GLN A 171 -22.93 -4.50 1.19
CA GLN A 171 -22.53 -5.84 1.60
C GLN A 171 -22.42 -6.81 0.41
N GLU A 172 -23.29 -6.65 -0.58
CA GLU A 172 -23.29 -7.42 -1.82
C GLU A 172 -21.96 -7.23 -2.58
N ILE A 173 -21.57 -5.97 -2.80
CA ILE A 173 -20.32 -5.60 -3.47
C ILE A 173 -19.12 -6.07 -2.66
N LYS A 174 -19.16 -5.89 -1.34
CA LYS A 174 -18.09 -6.37 -0.45
C LYS A 174 -17.91 -7.89 -0.58
N GLN A 175 -19.00 -8.64 -0.69
CA GLN A 175 -18.96 -10.09 -0.87
C GLN A 175 -18.39 -10.49 -2.23
N GLU A 176 -18.73 -9.76 -3.30
CA GLU A 176 -18.21 -10.01 -4.64
C GLU A 176 -16.69 -9.81 -4.74
N ILE A 177 -16.15 -8.81 -4.05
CA ILE A 177 -14.72 -8.47 -4.15
C ILE A 177 -13.83 -9.21 -3.13
N LYS A 178 -14.41 -9.94 -2.17
CA LYS A 178 -13.70 -10.56 -1.04
C LYS A 178 -12.72 -11.67 -1.44
N ASP A 179 -13.08 -12.52 -2.41
CA ASP A 179 -12.27 -13.68 -2.86
C ASP A 179 -11.63 -13.49 -4.26
N VAL A 180 -11.50 -12.24 -4.74
CA VAL A 180 -10.91 -11.99 -6.06
C VAL A 180 -9.41 -12.31 -6.03
N LYS A 181 -9.03 -13.45 -6.63
CA LYS A 181 -7.64 -13.92 -6.73
C LYS A 181 -6.98 -13.35 -7.99
N TYR A 182 -6.08 -12.38 -7.81
CA TYR A 182 -5.55 -11.57 -8.91
C TYR A 182 -4.45 -12.26 -9.74
N ILE A 183 -4.51 -12.03 -11.07
CA ILE A 183 -3.39 -12.15 -12.03
C ILE A 183 -2.86 -10.73 -12.26
N PHE A 184 -1.61 -10.42 -11.88
CA PHE A 184 -1.03 -9.09 -12.15
C PHE A 184 -0.81 -8.90 -13.65
N PRO A 185 -1.39 -7.85 -14.26
CA PRO A 185 -1.04 -7.48 -15.63
C PRO A 185 0.35 -6.83 -15.68
N SER A 186 1.01 -6.94 -16.84
CA SER A 186 2.17 -6.10 -17.14
C SER A 186 1.78 -4.60 -17.18
N ARG A 187 2.74 -3.68 -16.94
CA ARG A 187 2.49 -2.22 -16.93
C ARG A 187 1.87 -1.69 -18.23
N LYS A 188 2.22 -2.30 -19.39
CA LYS A 188 1.64 -1.97 -20.71
C LYS A 188 0.21 -2.48 -20.92
N SER A 189 -0.24 -3.40 -20.08
CA SER A 189 -1.54 -4.07 -20.23
C SER A 189 -2.56 -3.65 -19.18
N ILE A 190 -2.27 -2.72 -18.26
CA ILE A 190 -3.24 -2.27 -17.24
C ILE A 190 -4.56 -1.81 -17.89
N GLY A 191 -4.50 -1.08 -19.01
CA GLY A 191 -5.67 -0.79 -19.83
C GLY A 191 -6.32 -2.04 -20.45
N LYS A 192 -5.51 -2.90 -21.09
CA LYS A 192 -5.98 -4.11 -21.82
C LYS A 192 -6.57 -5.22 -20.95
N THR A 193 -6.07 -5.42 -19.72
CA THR A 193 -6.64 -6.39 -18.77
C THR A 193 -7.90 -5.87 -18.10
N TRP A 194 -8.05 -4.55 -18.02
CA TRP A 194 -9.32 -3.93 -17.62
C TRP A 194 -10.36 -4.06 -18.74
N ASP A 195 -9.95 -3.97 -20.02
CA ASP A 195 -10.82 -4.22 -21.19
C ASP A 195 -11.24 -5.69 -21.36
N SER A 196 -10.51 -6.64 -20.76
CA SER A 196 -10.88 -8.06 -20.74
C SER A 196 -11.85 -8.42 -19.61
N LEU A 197 -12.31 -7.44 -18.82
CA LEU A 197 -13.35 -7.64 -17.81
C LEU A 197 -14.75 -7.44 -18.44
N PRO A 198 -15.72 -8.30 -18.12
CA PRO A 198 -16.85 -8.58 -19.02
C PRO A 198 -17.90 -7.47 -19.34
N TRP A 199 -17.74 -6.17 -19.05
CA TRP A 199 -18.89 -5.24 -19.09
C TRP A 199 -18.66 -3.74 -19.43
N LYS A 200 -17.61 -3.34 -20.17
CA LYS A 200 -17.32 -1.91 -20.45
C LYS A 200 -18.04 -1.30 -21.65
N SER A 201 -18.78 -0.21 -21.43
CA SER A 201 -18.91 0.87 -22.41
C SER A 201 -19.19 2.20 -21.70
N ASN A 202 -18.28 3.18 -21.85
CA ASN A 202 -18.41 4.62 -21.55
C ASN A 202 -17.84 5.17 -20.21
N PRO A 203 -16.65 5.80 -20.20
CA PRO A 203 -16.11 6.54 -19.05
C PRO A 203 -16.40 8.07 -19.10
N PRO A 204 -16.50 8.77 -17.94
CA PRO A 204 -16.75 10.21 -17.85
C PRO A 204 -15.47 11.06 -17.63
N PRO A 205 -15.56 12.40 -17.74
CA PRO A 205 -14.42 13.34 -17.66
C PRO A 205 -13.94 13.63 -16.23
N LEU A 206 -12.73 14.22 -16.14
CA LEU A 206 -11.97 14.52 -14.92
C LEU A 206 -12.61 15.66 -14.08
N PRO A 207 -12.48 15.63 -12.74
CA PRO A 207 -12.91 16.71 -11.85
C PRO A 207 -11.96 17.92 -11.89
N GLU A 208 -12.50 19.11 -11.58
CA GLU A 208 -11.75 20.38 -11.50
C GLU A 208 -10.99 20.55 -10.18
N ASP A 209 -9.83 21.21 -10.26
CA ASP A 209 -8.88 21.44 -9.16
C ASP A 209 -9.30 22.63 -8.29
N PRO A 210 -9.57 22.45 -6.98
CA PRO A 210 -9.82 23.57 -6.09
C PRO A 210 -8.51 24.26 -5.70
N THR A 211 -8.36 25.52 -6.10
CA THR A 211 -7.23 26.40 -5.75
C THR A 211 -7.00 26.49 -4.23
N ASP A 212 -5.75 26.26 -3.79
CA ASP A 212 -5.28 26.37 -2.41
C ASP A 212 -4.92 27.84 -2.06
N PRO A 213 -5.56 28.47 -1.06
CA PRO A 213 -5.25 29.84 -0.66
C PRO A 213 -3.91 30.01 0.08
N ASP A 214 -3.24 28.93 0.50
CA ASP A 214 -1.95 29.01 1.21
C ASP A 214 -0.72 29.08 0.27
N ASP A 215 -0.91 28.95 -1.06
CA ASP A 215 0.17 28.88 -2.06
C ASP A 215 0.76 30.26 -2.45
N GLU A 216 0.22 31.38 -1.94
CA GLU A 216 0.71 32.74 -2.22
C GLU A 216 1.87 33.22 -1.33
N SER A 217 2.39 32.41 -0.40
CA SER A 217 3.34 32.90 0.63
C SER A 217 4.80 32.47 0.54
N GLU A 218 5.22 31.73 -0.51
CA GLU A 218 6.65 31.47 -0.77
C GLU A 218 7.14 32.25 -2.01
N SER A 219 6.97 33.57 -1.98
CA SER A 219 7.81 34.49 -2.74
C SER A 219 8.34 35.56 -1.78
N LEU A 220 9.60 35.96 -1.97
CA LEU A 220 10.46 36.82 -1.12
C LEU A 220 11.18 36.00 -0.01
N GLU A 221 12.51 35.94 0.09
CA GLU A 221 13.56 36.88 -0.31
C GLU A 221 14.81 36.13 -0.78
N GLY A 222 15.47 36.69 -1.79
CA GLY A 222 16.86 36.38 -2.08
C GLY A 222 17.76 37.34 -1.32
N GLU A 223 18.85 36.81 -0.78
CA GLU A 223 20.23 37.34 -0.83
C GLU A 223 21.21 36.19 -0.53
#